data_AF-A0A1H4AJ42-F1
#
_entry.id   AF-A0A1H4AJ42-F1
#
_cell.length_a   1.000
_cell.length_b   1.000
_cell.length_c   1.000
_cell.angle_alpha   90.00
_cell.angle_beta   90.00
_cell.angle_gamma   90.00
#
_symmetry.space_group_name_H-M   'P 1'
#
loop_
_entity.id
_entity.type
_entity.pdbx_description
1 polymer ?
#
loop_
_entity_poly.entity_id
_entity_poly.type
_entity_poly.pdbx_seq_one_letter_code
_entity_poly.pdbx_strand_id
1 'polypeptide(L)'
;MSRNKWIVLAILSIGLITGISFSKFTQGTTYTANTFVALATVQGAFVGIVFSIFILASQVNATEFSPLTLENLSKSNTFLGLLTFYSVSILFDIYVIQAHGLGYTVPDIFFQYLPDSWNYTVGIAAGLASISLFSLVLARQLLVSLTSPETLLKRTSNKITEDNILKESGSKNKSTKLKPERTSLLTIERILSASDERDDEYTVQLSIFYMYKSINELLNAQEETLFNRDPIQPSDLNFDIILARWETCTTCGIDGPLDRMLHTFRIQRRLIEAFAESGQKEIAETQTSILTDILRHILTEEHFETDLLDEYKQLARKAMDTNSIGVLTKVESELVNIPQILLNIDGGLQSSQREVISTSISLGFEIVYESVSSELISSSDSRILAREVFHQTNQSLIDVIHQLETQDDSSGIKQNLLNDIYRNLTEIASKTVEYDQIIFQRLTIGVSEIALELGKDAAKLASDLQSSCQDTEKLGDEIQNIAGEISSGEIKTREFTVFSHTDAEMREFIEALRESAS
;
A
#
# COMPACT_ATOMS: atom_id res chain seq x y z
N MET A 1 -4.22 29.61 14.61
CA MET A 1 -5.04 29.41 15.83
C MET A 1 -6.09 28.34 15.51
N SER A 2 -6.10 27.18 16.18
CA SER A 2 -6.84 25.99 15.71
C SER A 2 -8.38 26.13 15.82
N ARG A 3 -9.11 25.54 14.85
CA ARG A 3 -10.59 25.59 14.73
C ARG A 3 -11.33 25.24 16.03
N ASN A 4 -10.78 24.33 16.84
CA ASN A 4 -11.36 23.92 18.12
C ASN A 4 -11.34 25.04 19.18
N LYS A 5 -10.35 25.94 19.16
CA LYS A 5 -10.29 27.08 20.09
C LYS A 5 -11.41 28.08 19.82
N TRP A 6 -11.76 28.30 18.55
CA TRP A 6 -12.88 29.17 18.18
C TRP A 6 -14.23 28.62 18.63
N ILE A 7 -14.43 27.30 18.51
CA ILE A 7 -15.67 26.64 18.97
C ILE A 7 -15.80 26.75 20.49
N VAL A 8 -14.73 26.47 21.24
CA VAL A 8 -14.72 26.62 22.70
C VAL A 8 -15.00 28.07 23.12
N LEU A 9 -14.37 29.04 22.47
CA LEU A 9 -14.62 30.46 22.73
C LEU A 9 -16.07 30.85 22.41
N ALA A 10 -16.63 30.40 21.29
CA ALA A 10 -18.02 30.66 20.94
C ALA A 10 -18.99 30.07 21.96
N ILE A 11 -18.77 28.83 22.43
CA ILE A 11 -19.59 28.18 23.46
C ILE A 11 -19.52 28.98 24.77
N LEU A 12 -18.32 29.39 25.19
CA LEU A 12 -18.13 30.22 26.40
C LEU A 12 -18.80 31.59 26.25
N SER A 13 -18.72 32.23 25.08
CA SER A 13 -19.38 33.50 24.80
C SER A 13 -20.90 33.37 24.85
N ILE A 14 -21.48 32.31 24.28
CA ILE A 14 -22.93 32.05 24.35
C ILE A 14 -23.36 31.82 25.80
N GLY A 15 -22.60 31.03 26.56
CA GLY A 15 -22.82 30.82 27.99
C GLY A 15 -22.82 32.10 28.80
N LEU A 16 -21.81 32.95 28.56
CA LEU A 16 -21.65 34.22 29.25
C LEU A 16 -22.76 35.22 28.88
N ILE A 17 -23.12 35.34 27.60
CA ILE A 17 -24.23 36.18 27.15
C ILE A 17 -25.56 35.70 27.74
N THR A 18 -25.79 34.39 27.77
CA THR A 18 -27.01 33.81 28.33
C THR A 18 -27.07 34.05 29.84
N GLY A 19 -25.97 33.84 30.56
CA GLY A 19 -25.90 34.09 31.99
C GLY A 19 -26.11 35.56 32.36
N ILE A 20 -25.50 36.50 31.62
CA ILE A 20 -25.73 37.94 31.81
C ILE A 20 -27.19 38.31 31.52
N SER A 21 -27.76 37.76 30.44
CA SER A 21 -29.16 38.03 30.06
C SER A 21 -30.13 37.52 31.12
N PHE A 22 -29.96 36.29 31.61
CA PHE A 22 -30.79 35.72 32.67
C PHE A 22 -30.63 36.46 34.00
N SER A 23 -29.40 36.85 34.37
CA SER A 23 -29.12 37.63 35.58
C SER A 23 -29.86 38.98 35.58
N LYS A 24 -29.90 39.64 34.41
CA LYS A 24 -30.61 40.91 34.20
C LYS A 24 -32.13 40.73 34.12
N PHE A 25 -32.64 39.74 33.39
CA PHE A 25 -34.08 39.53 33.23
C PHE A 25 -34.78 39.01 34.48
N THR A 26 -34.03 38.41 35.39
CA THR A 26 -34.57 37.93 36.66
C THR A 26 -34.40 38.93 37.80
N GLN A 27 -33.89 40.14 37.53
CA GLN A 27 -33.77 41.23 38.50
C GLN A 27 -35.07 41.47 39.27
N GLY A 28 -35.00 41.44 40.60
CA GLY A 28 -36.15 41.67 41.50
C GLY A 28 -37.14 40.51 41.63
N THR A 29 -36.86 39.34 41.04
CA THR A 29 -37.69 38.14 41.20
C THR A 29 -37.17 37.25 42.32
N THR A 30 -38.07 36.68 43.13
CA THR A 30 -37.76 35.59 44.05
C THR A 30 -37.65 34.30 43.25
N TYR A 31 -36.45 33.72 43.19
CA TYR A 31 -36.22 32.49 42.46
C TYR A 31 -36.59 31.29 43.33
N THR A 32 -37.43 30.41 42.78
CA THR A 32 -37.88 29.18 43.48
C THR A 32 -36.92 28.03 43.22
N ALA A 33 -36.78 27.11 44.18
CA ALA A 33 -36.01 25.86 44.03
C ALA A 33 -36.38 25.09 42.74
N ASN A 34 -37.63 25.19 42.29
CA ASN A 34 -38.13 24.57 41.06
C ASN A 34 -37.33 24.96 39.79
N THR A 35 -36.78 26.17 39.71
CA THR A 35 -36.00 26.62 38.54
C THR A 35 -34.68 25.87 38.43
N PHE A 36 -33.98 25.68 39.56
CA PHE A 36 -32.73 24.93 39.61
C PHE A 36 -32.98 23.42 39.47
N VAL A 37 -34.11 22.91 39.98
CA VAL A 37 -34.52 21.52 39.75
C VAL A 37 -34.75 21.27 38.25
N ALA A 38 -35.42 22.19 37.55
CA ALA A 38 -35.62 22.09 36.11
C ALA A 38 -34.28 22.13 35.34
N LEU A 39 -33.37 23.04 35.69
CA LEU A 39 -32.05 23.15 35.06
C LEU A 39 -31.18 21.89 35.28
N ALA A 40 -31.12 21.38 36.52
CA ALA A 40 -30.39 20.16 36.85
C ALA A 40 -30.99 18.93 36.13
N THR A 41 -32.33 18.86 36.02
CA THR A 41 -33.01 17.77 35.31
C THR A 41 -32.72 17.82 33.82
N VAL A 42 -32.75 18.99 33.21
CA VAL A 42 -32.42 19.18 31.79
C VAL A 42 -30.96 18.81 31.54
N GLN A 43 -30.01 19.35 32.31
CA GLN A 43 -28.59 19.00 32.20
C GLN A 43 -28.36 17.49 32.38
N GLY A 44 -28.99 16.88 33.40
CA GLY A 44 -28.89 15.43 33.66
C GLY A 44 -29.47 14.57 32.53
N ALA A 45 -30.61 14.96 31.97
CA ALA A 45 -31.21 14.27 30.82
C ALA A 45 -30.29 14.34 29.59
N PHE A 46 -29.68 15.51 29.32
CA PHE A 46 -28.74 15.67 28.22
C PHE A 46 -27.45 14.85 28.40
N VAL A 47 -26.89 14.82 29.61
CA VAL A 47 -25.78 13.91 29.94
C VAL A 47 -26.20 12.46 29.66
N GLY A 48 -27.37 12.04 30.14
CA GLY A 48 -27.90 10.70 29.89
C GLY A 48 -27.99 10.35 28.41
N ILE A 49 -28.50 11.27 27.57
CA ILE A 49 -28.61 11.08 26.12
C ILE A 49 -27.22 10.96 25.48
N VAL A 50 -26.30 11.89 25.77
CA VAL A 50 -24.95 11.89 25.18
C VAL A 50 -24.20 10.62 25.57
N PHE A 51 -24.24 10.21 26.84
CA PHE A 51 -23.63 8.97 27.30
C PHE A 51 -24.28 7.73 26.70
N SER A 52 -25.60 7.70 26.56
CA SER A 52 -26.30 6.58 25.94
C SER A 52 -25.92 6.41 24.47
N ILE A 53 -25.91 7.51 23.69
CA ILE A 53 -25.47 7.48 22.29
C ILE A 53 -24.00 7.09 22.20
N PHE A 54 -23.15 7.60 23.10
CA PHE A 54 -21.72 7.29 23.11
C PHE A 54 -21.45 5.82 23.45
N ILE A 55 -22.14 5.26 24.45
CA ILE A 55 -22.05 3.84 24.79
C ILE A 55 -22.59 2.99 23.65
N LEU A 56 -23.71 3.38 23.03
CA LEU A 56 -24.30 2.63 21.92
C LEU A 56 -23.40 2.65 20.68
N ALA A 57 -22.85 3.81 20.31
CA ALA A 57 -21.87 3.93 19.23
C ALA A 57 -20.59 3.14 19.54
N SER A 58 -20.12 3.18 20.79
CA SER A 58 -18.97 2.40 21.23
C SER A 58 -19.26 0.89 21.19
N GLN A 59 -20.46 0.45 21.58
CA GLN A 59 -20.88 -0.94 21.53
C GLN A 59 -21.03 -1.44 20.09
N VAL A 60 -21.66 -0.67 19.20
CA VAL A 60 -21.76 -0.99 17.77
C VAL A 60 -20.36 -1.12 17.17
N ASN A 61 -19.48 -0.15 17.38
CA ASN A 61 -18.11 -0.20 16.87
C ASN A 61 -17.23 -1.29 17.53
N ALA A 62 -17.44 -1.60 18.81
CA ALA A 62 -16.72 -2.68 19.49
C ALA A 62 -17.19 -4.07 19.03
N THR A 63 -18.46 -4.18 18.65
CA THR A 63 -19.05 -5.41 18.10
C THR A 63 -18.60 -5.61 16.65
N GLU A 64 -18.51 -4.52 15.87
CA GLU A 64 -18.17 -4.53 14.45
C GLU A 64 -16.66 -4.60 14.20
N PHE A 65 -15.85 -3.79 14.88
CA PHE A 65 -14.43 -3.61 14.54
C PHE A 65 -13.47 -4.29 15.53
N SER A 66 -13.57 -4.06 16.84
CA SER A 66 -12.81 -4.78 17.91
C SER A 66 -13.05 -4.15 19.30
N PRO A 67 -13.01 -4.94 20.41
CA PRO A 67 -13.09 -4.41 21.78
C PRO A 67 -11.95 -3.47 22.19
N LEU A 68 -10.87 -3.35 21.41
CA LEU A 68 -9.77 -2.39 21.64
C LEU A 68 -10.23 -0.92 21.53
N THR A 69 -11.32 -0.67 20.82
CA THR A 69 -11.95 0.65 20.73
C THR A 69 -12.40 1.15 22.10
N LEU A 70 -12.99 0.28 22.92
CA LEU A 70 -13.59 0.62 24.21
C LEU A 70 -12.54 1.04 25.27
N GLU A 71 -11.40 0.34 25.32
CA GLU A 71 -10.32 0.64 26.27
C GLU A 71 -9.59 1.96 25.94
N ASN A 72 -9.53 2.29 24.66
CA ASN A 72 -8.91 3.52 24.19
C ASN A 72 -9.81 4.74 24.39
N LEU A 73 -11.14 4.54 24.38
CA LEU A 73 -12.10 5.59 24.69
C LEU A 73 -12.09 5.98 26.17
N SER A 74 -11.90 5.01 27.09
CA SER A 74 -11.83 5.31 28.53
C SER A 74 -10.59 6.11 28.94
N LYS A 75 -9.54 6.17 28.12
CA LYS A 75 -8.29 6.89 28.38
C LYS A 75 -8.25 8.32 27.80
N SER A 76 -9.34 8.81 27.19
CA SER A 76 -9.37 10.14 26.58
C SER A 76 -9.52 11.27 27.62
N ASN A 77 -8.49 12.10 27.78
CA ASN A 77 -8.51 13.26 28.70
C ASN A 77 -9.61 14.28 28.37
N THR A 78 -9.96 14.44 27.09
CA THR A 78 -11.02 15.37 26.68
C THR A 78 -12.41 14.86 27.05
N PHE A 79 -12.62 13.54 27.01
CA PHE A 79 -13.86 12.91 27.48
C PHE A 79 -14.01 13.05 29.00
N LEU A 80 -12.93 12.81 29.75
CA LEU A 80 -12.91 13.01 31.20
C LEU A 80 -13.17 14.47 31.58
N GLY A 81 -12.59 15.43 30.84
CA GLY A 81 -12.81 16.86 31.05
C GLY A 81 -14.27 17.28 30.82
N LEU A 82 -14.91 16.78 29.76
CA LEU A 82 -16.34 17.01 29.51
C LEU A 82 -17.20 16.42 30.61
N LEU A 83 -16.99 15.15 30.98
CA LEU A 83 -17.74 14.48 32.06
C LEU A 83 -17.62 15.24 33.39
N THR A 84 -16.41 15.70 33.72
CA THR A 84 -16.14 16.48 34.93
C THR A 84 -16.91 17.81 34.89
N PHE A 85 -16.90 18.51 33.75
CA PHE A 85 -17.63 19.77 33.59
C PHE A 85 -19.16 19.58 33.76
N TYR A 86 -19.75 18.58 33.12
CA TYR A 86 -21.17 18.24 33.29
C TYR A 86 -21.51 17.91 34.75
N SER A 87 -20.66 17.11 35.41
CA SER A 87 -20.86 16.74 36.82
C SER A 87 -20.81 17.95 37.74
N VAL A 88 -19.86 18.86 37.53
CA VAL A 88 -19.73 20.11 38.31
C VAL A 88 -20.92 21.04 38.09
N SER A 89 -21.42 21.16 36.85
CA SER A 89 -22.60 21.96 36.53
C SER A 89 -23.85 21.48 37.27
N ILE A 90 -24.09 20.16 37.26
CA ILE A 90 -25.25 19.56 37.95
C ILE A 90 -25.09 19.69 39.47
N LEU A 91 -23.89 19.46 40.01
CA LEU A 91 -23.62 19.60 41.45
C LEU A 91 -23.77 21.05 41.91
N PHE A 92 -23.46 22.03 41.07
CA PHE A 92 -23.70 23.44 41.36
C PHE A 92 -25.20 23.74 41.52
N ASP A 93 -26.04 23.26 40.61
CA ASP A 93 -27.49 23.43 40.71
C ASP A 93 -28.06 22.74 41.97
N ILE A 94 -27.58 21.53 42.31
CA ILE A 94 -27.96 20.80 43.53
C ILE A 94 -27.52 21.55 44.80
N TYR A 95 -26.30 22.09 44.80
CA TYR A 95 -25.78 22.86 45.92
C TYR A 95 -26.62 24.11 46.17
N VAL A 96 -27.01 24.84 45.11
CA VAL A 96 -27.88 26.02 45.23
C VAL A 96 -29.26 25.64 45.78
N ILE A 97 -29.84 24.51 45.34
CA ILE A 97 -31.10 23.99 45.87
C ILE A 97 -30.99 23.72 47.38
N GLN A 98 -29.91 23.06 47.83
CA GLN A 98 -29.70 22.74 49.25
C GLN A 98 -29.41 23.98 50.09
N ALA A 99 -28.58 24.90 49.61
CA ALA A 99 -28.27 26.15 50.29
C ALA A 99 -29.53 27.01 50.50
N HIS A 100 -30.39 27.09 49.48
CA HIS A 100 -31.71 27.73 49.60
C HIS A 100 -32.65 27.00 50.57
N GLY A 101 -32.68 25.67 50.54
CA GLY A 101 -33.48 24.86 51.47
C GLY A 101 -33.07 24.99 52.93
N LEU A 102 -31.82 25.38 53.21
CA LEU A 102 -31.27 25.61 54.54
C LEU A 102 -31.34 27.08 54.99
N GLY A 103 -31.89 27.99 54.17
CA GLY A 103 -32.05 29.41 54.51
C GLY A 103 -30.76 30.24 54.43
N TYR A 104 -29.71 29.72 53.81
CA TYR A 104 -28.47 30.46 53.59
C TYR A 104 -28.47 31.10 52.19
N THR A 105 -28.30 32.41 52.14
CA THR A 105 -27.85 33.08 50.91
C THR A 105 -26.43 32.61 50.61
N VAL A 106 -26.21 32.04 49.42
CA VAL A 106 -24.89 31.59 48.96
C VAL A 106 -23.89 32.74 49.19
N PRO A 107 -22.71 32.52 49.82
CA PRO A 107 -21.83 33.62 50.18
C PRO A 107 -21.40 34.45 48.95
N ASP A 108 -21.79 35.73 48.92
CA ASP A 108 -21.47 36.73 47.90
C ASP A 108 -19.99 37.18 47.89
N ILE A 109 -19.07 36.29 48.28
CA ILE A 109 -17.65 36.63 48.50
C ILE A 109 -16.97 37.03 47.18
N PHE A 110 -17.48 36.58 46.03
CA PHE A 110 -16.92 36.89 44.70
C PHE A 110 -17.63 38.03 43.94
N PHE A 111 -18.79 38.52 44.42
CA PHE A 111 -19.66 39.40 43.62
C PHE A 111 -19.80 40.84 44.16
N GLN A 112 -19.04 41.22 45.20
CA GLN A 112 -19.07 42.55 45.85
C GLN A 112 -18.85 43.76 44.91
N TYR A 113 -18.39 43.55 43.67
CA TYR A 113 -18.11 44.63 42.71
C TYR A 113 -19.16 44.73 41.58
N LEU A 114 -20.23 43.95 41.62
CA LEU A 114 -21.25 43.90 40.59
C LEU A 114 -22.59 44.46 41.11
N PRO A 115 -23.47 45.01 40.25
CA PRO A 115 -24.72 45.64 40.70
C PRO A 115 -25.58 44.74 41.61
N ASP A 116 -25.86 45.16 42.85
CA ASP A 116 -26.63 44.40 43.88
C ASP A 116 -28.04 43.96 43.43
N SER A 117 -28.53 44.49 42.31
CA SER A 117 -29.88 44.24 41.80
C SER A 117 -30.00 43.02 40.88
N TRP A 118 -28.89 42.41 40.48
CA TRP A 118 -28.90 41.29 39.53
C TRP A 118 -28.84 39.94 40.25
N ASN A 119 -29.54 38.95 39.70
CA ASN A 119 -29.60 37.61 40.26
C ASN A 119 -28.47 36.73 39.70
N TYR A 120 -27.25 36.94 40.20
CA TYR A 120 -26.04 36.26 39.73
C TYR A 120 -26.11 34.73 39.84
N THR A 121 -26.74 34.19 40.89
CA THR A 121 -26.89 32.74 41.07
C THR A 121 -27.68 32.09 39.93
N VAL A 122 -28.79 32.71 39.50
CA VAL A 122 -29.60 32.24 38.36
C VAL A 122 -28.85 32.46 37.05
N GLY A 123 -28.13 33.57 36.91
CA GLY A 123 -27.27 33.84 35.76
C GLY A 123 -26.14 32.82 35.57
N ILE A 124 -25.47 32.43 36.66
CA ILE A 124 -24.39 31.43 36.63
C ILE A 124 -24.96 30.05 36.29
N ALA A 125 -26.06 29.65 36.92
CA ALA A 125 -26.73 28.39 36.62
C ALA A 125 -27.19 28.32 35.16
N ALA A 126 -27.85 29.38 34.65
CA ALA A 126 -28.27 29.45 33.25
C ALA A 126 -27.08 29.48 32.27
N GLY A 127 -25.99 30.16 32.63
CA GLY A 127 -24.75 30.18 31.86
C GLY A 127 -24.08 28.81 31.79
N LEU A 128 -23.93 28.12 32.93
CA LEU A 128 -23.38 26.77 33.01
C LEU A 128 -24.25 25.76 32.26
N ALA A 129 -25.58 25.83 32.42
CA ALA A 129 -26.53 25.02 31.66
C ALA A 129 -26.37 25.22 30.14
N SER A 130 -26.20 26.46 29.70
CA SER A 130 -26.01 26.79 28.29
C SER A 130 -24.68 26.27 27.76
N ILE A 131 -23.58 26.45 28.49
CA ILE A 131 -22.26 25.90 28.13
C ILE A 131 -22.35 24.37 28.05
N SER A 132 -23.02 23.74 29.03
CA SER A 132 -23.27 22.31 29.08
C SER A 132 -24.01 21.83 27.82
N LEU A 133 -25.12 22.46 27.45
CA LEU A 133 -25.87 22.14 26.23
C LEU A 133 -25.03 22.29 24.95
N PHE A 134 -24.35 23.42 24.78
CA PHE A 134 -23.58 23.70 23.58
C PHE A 134 -22.28 22.89 23.48
N SER A 135 -21.76 22.37 24.61
CA SER A 135 -20.64 21.44 24.63
C SER A 135 -20.94 20.10 23.94
N LEU A 136 -22.22 19.81 23.65
CA LEU A 136 -22.64 18.67 22.83
C LEU A 136 -22.03 18.71 21.43
N VAL A 137 -21.79 19.89 20.85
CA VAL A 137 -21.11 20.03 19.56
C VAL A 137 -19.68 19.49 19.64
N LEU A 138 -18.98 19.76 20.75
CA LEU A 138 -17.65 19.21 21.02
C LEU A 138 -17.70 17.71 21.27
N ALA A 139 -18.70 17.22 22.03
CA ALA A 139 -18.90 15.80 22.28
C ALA A 139 -19.17 15.02 20.98
N ARG A 140 -19.99 15.55 20.07
CA ARG A 140 -20.25 14.97 18.74
C ARG A 140 -19.00 14.94 17.88
N GLN A 141 -18.25 16.04 17.82
CA GLN A 141 -16.99 16.08 17.07
C GLN A 141 -15.97 15.09 17.63
N LEU A 142 -15.90 14.97 18.95
CA LEU A 142 -15.07 13.97 19.62
C LEU A 142 -15.52 12.56 19.28
N LEU A 143 -16.81 12.25 19.36
CA LEU A 143 -17.36 10.94 19.03
C LEU A 143 -16.96 10.54 17.60
N VAL A 144 -17.24 11.40 16.61
CA VAL A 144 -16.83 11.15 15.21
C VAL A 144 -15.31 10.95 15.12
N SER A 145 -14.51 11.83 15.74
CA SER A 145 -13.04 11.73 15.73
C SER A 145 -12.48 10.53 16.51
N LEU A 146 -13.30 9.86 17.31
CA LEU A 146 -12.86 8.75 18.16
C LEU A 146 -13.34 7.41 17.64
N THR A 147 -14.43 7.38 16.88
CA THR A 147 -15.10 6.16 16.43
C THR A 147 -15.22 6.01 14.92
N SER A 148 -14.82 7.01 14.13
CA SER A 148 -14.77 6.87 12.67
C SER A 148 -13.78 5.76 12.27
N PRO A 149 -14.13 4.86 11.32
CA PRO A 149 -13.23 3.81 10.83
C PRO A 149 -11.83 4.31 10.48
N GLU A 150 -11.72 5.42 9.76
CA GLU A 150 -10.44 6.04 9.35
C GLU A 150 -9.54 6.40 10.54
N THR A 151 -10.14 7.00 11.58
CA THR A 151 -9.39 7.37 12.79
C THR A 151 -9.04 6.14 13.63
N LEU A 152 -9.89 5.11 13.62
CA LEU A 152 -9.59 3.83 14.26
C LEU A 152 -8.42 3.15 13.54
N LEU A 153 -8.43 3.05 12.21
CA LEU A 153 -7.34 2.52 11.39
C LEU A 153 -6.01 3.22 11.69
N LYS A 154 -5.99 4.54 11.57
CA LYS A 154 -4.77 5.34 11.82
C LYS A 154 -4.21 5.13 13.22
N ARG A 155 -5.08 5.04 14.23
CA ARG A 155 -4.64 4.82 15.61
C ARG A 155 -4.21 3.39 15.88
N THR A 156 -4.88 2.42 15.28
CA THR A 156 -4.54 1.00 15.41
C THR A 156 -3.18 0.74 14.77
N SER A 157 -2.94 1.24 13.55
CA SER A 157 -1.61 1.19 12.92
C SER A 157 -0.54 1.84 13.80
N ASN A 158 -0.75 3.07 14.26
CA ASN A 158 0.25 3.78 15.09
C ASN A 158 0.54 3.16 16.48
N LYS A 159 -0.25 2.16 16.92
CA LYS A 159 -0.06 1.46 18.21
C LYS A 159 0.63 0.11 18.07
N ILE A 160 0.94 -0.29 16.84
CA ILE A 160 1.69 -1.50 16.57
C ILE A 160 3.14 -1.20 16.94
N THR A 161 3.59 -1.86 18.00
CA THR A 161 4.96 -1.80 18.53
C THR A 161 5.26 -3.21 19.02
N GLU A 162 6.51 -3.67 18.84
CA GLU A 162 6.96 -5.03 19.15
C GLU A 162 6.55 -5.52 20.56
N ASP A 163 6.59 -4.62 21.54
CA ASP A 163 6.19 -4.85 22.94
C ASP A 163 4.69 -5.22 23.14
N ASN A 164 3.81 -4.83 22.22
CA ASN A 164 2.38 -5.18 22.28
C ASN A 164 2.10 -6.55 21.66
N ILE A 165 3.00 -7.06 20.81
CA ILE A 165 2.84 -8.36 20.13
C ILE A 165 3.59 -9.46 20.87
N LEU A 166 4.79 -9.18 21.39
CA LEU A 166 5.54 -10.12 22.23
C LEU A 166 4.87 -10.43 23.58
N LYS A 167 4.02 -9.52 24.10
CA LYS A 167 3.16 -9.82 25.25
C LYS A 167 2.02 -10.78 24.93
N GLU A 168 1.68 -10.96 23.66
CA GLU A 168 0.58 -11.83 23.21
C GLU A 168 1.03 -13.26 22.93
N SER A 169 2.30 -13.49 22.52
CA SER A 169 2.89 -14.83 22.37
C SER A 169 3.31 -15.49 23.70
N GLY A 170 3.53 -14.68 24.76
CA GLY A 170 4.01 -15.15 26.07
C GLY A 170 2.96 -15.77 27.01
N SER A 171 1.66 -15.73 26.69
CA SER A 171 0.61 -16.25 27.59
C SER A 171 0.44 -17.78 27.48
N LYS A 172 1.50 -18.53 27.76
CA LYS A 172 1.46 -20.00 28.00
C LYS A 172 0.88 -20.35 29.39
N ASN A 173 -0.07 -19.58 29.91
CA ASN A 173 -0.81 -19.95 31.12
C ASN A 173 -2.22 -20.42 30.78
N LYS A 174 -2.38 -21.75 30.88
CA LYS A 174 -3.64 -22.49 30.93
C LYS A 174 -4.67 -21.76 31.81
N SER A 175 -5.77 -21.29 31.22
CA SER A 175 -7.13 -21.78 31.53
C SER A 175 -8.24 -20.90 30.94
N THR A 176 -9.24 -21.60 30.38
CA THR A 176 -10.69 -21.30 30.38
C THR A 176 -11.22 -20.03 29.70
N LYS A 177 -12.09 -20.28 28.70
CA LYS A 177 -12.81 -19.38 27.77
C LYS A 177 -11.91 -18.72 26.72
N LEU A 178 -12.09 -19.12 25.46
CA LEU A 178 -11.65 -18.41 24.25
C LEU A 178 -12.06 -16.93 24.39
N LYS A 179 -11.15 -16.08 24.87
CA LYS A 179 -11.28 -14.65 24.66
C LYS A 179 -11.13 -14.44 23.15
N PRO A 180 -12.00 -13.64 22.50
CA PRO A 180 -11.83 -13.34 21.09
C PRO A 180 -10.43 -12.76 20.89
N GLU A 181 -9.73 -13.23 19.87
CA GLU A 181 -8.41 -12.78 19.48
C GLU A 181 -8.43 -11.25 19.23
N ARG A 182 -7.42 -10.52 19.71
CA ARG A 182 -7.43 -9.05 19.75
C ARG A 182 -6.18 -8.45 19.11
N THR A 183 -5.78 -8.92 17.94
CA THR A 183 -4.60 -8.33 17.28
C THR A 183 -4.97 -7.04 16.55
N SER A 184 -4.02 -6.12 16.45
CA SER A 184 -4.18 -4.87 15.71
C SER A 184 -4.43 -5.13 14.22
N LEU A 185 -3.76 -6.12 13.62
CA LEU A 185 -3.98 -6.53 12.21
C LEU A 185 -5.40 -7.07 12.00
N LEU A 186 -5.91 -7.91 12.90
CA LEU A 186 -7.30 -8.38 12.86
C LEU A 186 -8.31 -7.24 12.96
N THR A 187 -7.99 -6.18 13.70
CA THR A 187 -8.87 -5.00 13.79
C THR A 187 -8.89 -4.23 12.46
N ILE A 188 -7.76 -4.12 11.75
CA ILE A 188 -7.70 -3.49 10.42
C ILE A 188 -8.49 -4.32 9.41
N GLU A 189 -8.31 -5.64 9.40
CA GLU A 189 -9.05 -6.56 8.52
C GLU A 189 -10.57 -6.48 8.76
N ARG A 190 -11.04 -6.43 10.01
CA ARG A 190 -12.47 -6.26 10.30
C ARG A 190 -13.02 -4.94 9.81
N ILE A 191 -12.23 -3.86 9.93
CA ILE A 191 -12.62 -2.57 9.36
C ILE A 191 -12.69 -2.66 7.84
N LEU A 192 -11.73 -3.31 7.20
CA LEU A 192 -11.75 -3.57 5.76
C LEU A 192 -13.04 -4.30 5.35
N SER A 193 -13.30 -5.49 5.90
CA SER A 193 -14.46 -6.30 5.50
C SER A 193 -15.78 -5.59 5.73
N ALA A 194 -15.96 -4.93 6.87
CA ALA A 194 -17.19 -4.19 7.15
C ALA A 194 -17.33 -2.91 6.30
N SER A 195 -16.23 -2.34 5.81
CA SER A 195 -16.27 -1.18 4.90
C SER A 195 -16.55 -1.61 3.46
N ASP A 196 -16.02 -2.76 3.06
CA ASP A 196 -16.29 -3.39 1.77
C ASP A 196 -17.76 -3.78 1.63
N GLU A 197 -18.33 -4.43 2.65
CA GLU A 197 -19.78 -4.73 2.73
C GLU A 197 -20.69 -3.49 2.66
N ARG A 198 -20.15 -2.30 2.91
CA ARG A 198 -20.86 -1.01 2.90
C ARG A 198 -20.54 -0.14 1.69
N ASP A 199 -19.74 -0.64 0.74
CA ASP A 199 -19.24 0.09 -0.43
C ASP A 199 -18.50 1.41 -0.06
N ASP A 200 -17.82 1.45 1.09
CA ASP A 200 -17.00 2.60 1.51
C ASP A 200 -15.57 2.51 0.93
N GLU A 201 -15.44 2.90 -0.33
CA GLU A 201 -14.19 2.81 -1.10
C GLU A 201 -13.00 3.50 -0.42
N TYR A 202 -13.22 4.68 0.16
CA TYR A 202 -12.15 5.43 0.81
C TYR A 202 -11.58 4.65 2.01
N THR A 203 -12.46 4.08 2.83
CA THR A 203 -12.05 3.32 4.01
C THR A 203 -11.43 1.98 3.65
N VAL A 204 -11.88 1.34 2.56
CA VAL A 204 -11.25 0.12 2.03
C VAL A 204 -9.81 0.38 1.62
N GLN A 205 -9.55 1.36 0.75
CA GLN A 205 -8.19 1.70 0.31
C GLN A 205 -7.31 2.10 1.51
N LEU A 206 -7.86 2.88 2.44
CA LEU A 206 -7.14 3.29 3.64
C LEU A 206 -6.80 2.08 4.54
N SER A 207 -7.66 1.07 4.60
CA SER A 207 -7.41 -0.16 5.36
C SER A 207 -6.28 -0.99 4.74
N ILE A 208 -6.27 -1.15 3.41
CA ILE A 208 -5.19 -1.84 2.68
C ILE A 208 -3.85 -1.13 2.93
N PHE A 209 -3.82 0.20 2.83
CA PHE A 209 -2.63 0.99 3.15
C PHE A 209 -2.15 0.79 4.58
N TYR A 210 -3.06 0.88 5.57
CA TYR A 210 -2.67 0.71 6.97
C TYR A 210 -2.29 -0.73 7.32
N MET A 211 -2.83 -1.74 6.63
CA MET A 211 -2.38 -3.13 6.78
C MET A 211 -0.92 -3.25 6.35
N TYR A 212 -0.58 -2.82 5.12
CA TYR A 212 0.80 -2.81 4.65
C TYR A 212 1.73 -2.03 5.58
N LYS A 213 1.35 -0.81 5.96
CA LYS A 213 2.16 0.03 6.84
C LYS A 213 2.46 -0.68 8.16
N SER A 214 1.45 -1.35 8.71
CA SER A 214 1.57 -2.12 9.94
C SER A 214 2.50 -3.32 9.78
N ILE A 215 2.40 -4.07 8.68
CA ILE A 215 3.31 -5.19 8.39
C ILE A 215 4.74 -4.69 8.23
N ASN A 216 4.96 -3.59 7.49
CA ASN A 216 6.27 -3.00 7.30
C ASN A 216 6.90 -2.52 8.62
N GLU A 217 6.12 -1.86 9.49
CA GLU A 217 6.57 -1.49 10.84
C GLU A 217 6.97 -2.71 11.68
N LEU A 218 6.31 -3.86 11.50
CA LEU A 218 6.68 -5.11 12.17
C LEU A 218 7.97 -5.73 11.65
N LEU A 219 8.18 -5.68 10.33
CA LEU A 219 9.39 -6.17 9.70
C LEU A 219 10.60 -5.34 10.12
N ASN A 220 10.48 -4.00 10.10
CA ASN A 220 11.57 -3.10 10.48
C ASN A 220 11.94 -3.21 11.99
N ALA A 221 10.96 -3.48 12.86
CA ALA A 221 11.24 -3.69 14.28
C ALA A 221 12.10 -4.95 14.55
N GLN A 222 12.05 -5.96 13.68
CA GLN A 222 12.95 -7.12 13.80
C GLN A 222 14.41 -6.75 13.54
N GLU A 223 14.67 -5.86 12.58
CA GLU A 223 16.05 -5.46 12.25
C GLU A 223 16.70 -4.72 13.41
N GLU A 224 15.98 -3.81 14.08
CA GLU A 224 16.51 -3.06 15.22
C GLU A 224 16.82 -3.96 16.45
N THR A 225 16.09 -5.05 16.63
CA THR A 225 16.32 -6.00 17.74
C THR A 225 17.43 -7.01 17.47
N LEU A 226 17.71 -7.34 16.20
CA LEU A 226 18.82 -8.22 15.80
C LEU A 226 20.20 -7.61 16.11
N PHE A 227 20.34 -6.28 16.09
CA PHE A 227 21.60 -5.61 16.47
C PHE A 227 21.88 -5.62 17.99
N ASN A 228 20.90 -6.00 18.83
CA ASN A 228 21.00 -5.93 20.30
C ASN A 228 20.77 -7.27 21.04
N ARG A 229 20.63 -8.41 20.34
CA ARG A 229 20.44 -9.73 20.95
C ARG A 229 21.50 -10.75 20.52
N ASP A 230 21.85 -11.66 21.43
CA ASP A 230 22.68 -12.84 21.16
C ASP A 230 22.07 -13.73 20.04
N PRO A 231 22.87 -14.50 19.27
CA PRO A 231 22.57 -14.87 17.88
C PRO A 231 21.55 -16.00 17.65
N ILE A 232 20.66 -16.34 18.59
CA ILE A 232 19.88 -17.61 18.51
C ILE A 232 18.42 -17.49 18.97
N GLN A 233 17.70 -16.43 18.59
CA GLN A 233 16.23 -16.47 18.65
C GLN A 233 15.61 -16.17 17.28
N PRO A 234 15.00 -17.16 16.61
CA PRO A 234 14.19 -16.89 15.43
C PRO A 234 13.04 -15.96 15.84
N SER A 235 12.71 -15.01 14.96
CA SER A 235 11.63 -14.06 15.19
C SER A 235 10.32 -14.79 15.56
N ASP A 236 9.72 -14.47 16.71
CA ASP A 236 8.43 -15.01 17.17
C ASP A 236 7.23 -14.53 16.30
N LEU A 237 7.48 -13.88 15.16
CA LEU A 237 6.46 -13.39 14.23
C LEU A 237 5.90 -14.56 13.42
N ASN A 238 4.61 -14.80 13.60
CA ASN A 238 3.88 -15.82 12.85
C ASN A 238 3.46 -15.25 11.49
N PHE A 239 4.31 -15.48 10.48
CA PHE A 239 4.07 -15.01 9.11
C PHE A 239 2.82 -15.60 8.47
N ASP A 240 2.42 -16.83 8.81
CA ASP A 240 1.18 -17.43 8.29
C ASP A 240 -0.04 -16.58 8.65
N ILE A 241 -0.09 -16.08 9.89
CA ILE A 241 -1.18 -15.20 10.33
C ILE A 241 -1.11 -13.87 9.60
N ILE A 242 0.08 -13.28 9.43
CA ILE A 242 0.23 -11.99 8.73
C ILE A 242 -0.22 -12.12 7.27
N LEU A 243 0.24 -13.15 6.57
CA LEU A 243 -0.07 -13.40 5.17
C LEU A 243 -1.55 -13.72 4.97
N ALA A 244 -2.18 -14.50 5.87
CA ALA A 244 -3.63 -14.75 5.79
C ALA A 244 -4.46 -13.46 5.92
N ARG A 245 -4.03 -12.50 6.75
CA ARG A 245 -4.73 -11.20 6.88
C ARG A 245 -4.48 -10.31 5.67
N TRP A 246 -3.30 -10.40 5.08
CA TRP A 246 -2.98 -9.71 3.84
C TRP A 246 -3.74 -10.29 2.64
N GLU A 247 -3.95 -11.60 2.59
CA GLU A 247 -4.77 -12.26 1.57
C GLU A 247 -6.22 -11.72 1.55
N THR A 248 -6.81 -11.47 2.72
CA THR A 248 -8.11 -10.76 2.82
C THR A 248 -8.04 -9.37 2.17
N CYS A 249 -6.94 -8.64 2.38
CA CYS A 249 -6.72 -7.32 1.77
C CYS A 249 -6.61 -7.40 0.25
N THR A 250 -5.87 -8.38 -0.25
CA THR A 250 -5.74 -8.64 -1.69
C THR A 250 -7.09 -9.00 -2.31
N THR A 251 -7.86 -9.89 -1.66
CA THR A 251 -9.18 -10.32 -2.16
C THR A 251 -10.13 -9.12 -2.27
N CYS A 252 -10.30 -8.35 -1.19
CA CYS A 252 -11.13 -7.14 -1.22
C CYS A 252 -10.59 -6.07 -2.19
N GLY A 253 -9.27 -6.04 -2.38
CA GLY A 253 -8.59 -5.12 -3.29
C GLY A 253 -8.86 -5.43 -4.77
N ILE A 254 -8.87 -6.72 -5.12
CA ILE A 254 -9.14 -7.22 -6.47
C ILE A 254 -10.63 -7.12 -6.83
N ASP A 255 -11.53 -7.42 -5.89
CA ASP A 255 -12.98 -7.43 -6.15
C ASP A 255 -13.59 -6.02 -6.30
N GLY A 256 -12.79 -4.96 -6.14
CA GLY A 256 -13.23 -3.57 -6.18
C GLY A 256 -13.05 -2.87 -7.54
N PRO A 257 -13.33 -1.55 -7.61
CA PRO A 257 -13.12 -0.76 -8.82
C PRO A 257 -11.64 -0.65 -9.19
N LEU A 258 -11.36 -0.27 -10.44
CA LEU A 258 -10.00 -0.16 -10.99
C LEU A 258 -9.02 0.64 -10.09
N ASP A 259 -9.45 1.77 -9.54
CA ASP A 259 -8.62 2.58 -8.63
C ASP A 259 -8.15 1.78 -7.40
N ARG A 260 -9.02 0.89 -6.87
CA ARG A 260 -8.70 -0.01 -5.75
C ARG A 260 -7.70 -1.06 -6.15
N MET A 261 -7.87 -1.67 -7.33
CA MET A 261 -6.94 -2.67 -7.86
C MET A 261 -5.55 -2.08 -8.08
N LEU A 262 -5.48 -0.90 -8.71
CA LEU A 262 -4.23 -0.16 -8.92
C LEU A 262 -3.55 0.21 -7.60
N HIS A 263 -4.33 0.61 -6.59
CA HIS A 263 -3.81 0.89 -5.25
C HIS A 263 -3.23 -0.38 -4.60
N THR A 264 -3.97 -1.49 -4.68
CA THR A 264 -3.58 -2.79 -4.13
C THR A 264 -2.32 -3.32 -4.81
N PHE A 265 -2.22 -3.20 -6.13
CA PHE A 265 -1.04 -3.58 -6.92
C PHE A 265 0.23 -2.86 -6.45
N ARG A 266 0.17 -1.52 -6.31
CA ARG A 266 1.29 -0.71 -5.82
C ARG A 266 1.67 -1.04 -4.38
N ILE A 267 0.70 -1.35 -3.54
CA ILE A 267 0.95 -1.76 -2.15
C ILE A 267 1.56 -3.16 -2.10
N GLN A 268 1.09 -4.10 -2.92
CA GLN A 268 1.65 -5.44 -3.00
C GLN A 268 3.14 -5.38 -3.36
N ARG A 269 3.51 -4.57 -4.36
CA ARG A 269 4.91 -4.34 -4.69
C ARG A 269 5.71 -3.83 -3.48
N ARG A 270 5.22 -2.81 -2.78
CA ARG A 270 5.86 -2.27 -1.55
C ARG A 270 6.00 -3.31 -0.44
N LEU A 271 5.03 -4.23 -0.33
CA LEU A 271 5.06 -5.29 0.66
C LEU A 271 6.14 -6.33 0.32
N ILE A 272 6.26 -6.71 -0.95
CA ILE A 272 7.32 -7.62 -1.41
C ILE A 272 8.69 -7.00 -1.13
N GLU A 273 8.87 -5.70 -1.40
CA GLU A 273 10.11 -4.99 -1.07
C GLU A 273 10.43 -5.05 0.42
N ALA A 274 9.45 -4.78 1.29
CA ALA A 274 9.65 -4.83 2.73
C ALA A 274 10.05 -6.24 3.22
N PHE A 275 9.47 -7.30 2.64
CA PHE A 275 9.89 -8.68 2.94
C PHE A 275 11.31 -8.97 2.45
N ALA A 276 11.68 -8.48 1.26
CA ALA A 276 13.03 -8.65 0.72
C ALA A 276 14.10 -7.90 1.56
N GLU A 277 13.80 -6.67 1.99
CA GLU A 277 14.66 -5.86 2.84
C GLU A 277 14.90 -6.51 4.21
N SER A 278 13.83 -6.97 4.86
CA SER A 278 13.89 -7.65 6.17
C SER A 278 14.47 -9.07 6.14
N GLY A 279 15.00 -9.51 5.00
CA GLY A 279 15.64 -10.81 4.83
C GLY A 279 14.69 -12.01 4.65
N GLN A 280 13.37 -11.78 4.56
CA GLN A 280 12.35 -12.81 4.31
C GLN A 280 12.19 -13.11 2.82
N LYS A 281 13.30 -13.47 2.16
CA LYS A 281 13.40 -13.58 0.69
C LYS A 281 12.45 -14.63 0.08
N GLU A 282 12.26 -15.77 0.75
CA GLU A 282 11.34 -16.83 0.28
C GLU A 282 9.87 -16.38 0.31
N ILE A 283 9.48 -15.59 1.33
CA ILE A 283 8.15 -15.00 1.42
C ILE A 283 7.99 -13.96 0.32
N ALA A 284 8.96 -13.06 0.15
CA ALA A 284 8.94 -12.07 -0.92
C ALA A 284 8.77 -12.73 -2.30
N GLU A 285 9.52 -13.80 -2.58
CA GLU A 285 9.42 -14.57 -3.83
C GLU A 285 8.01 -15.12 -4.05
N THR A 286 7.42 -15.75 -3.02
CA THR A 286 6.05 -16.29 -3.11
C THR A 286 5.02 -15.19 -3.36
N GLN A 287 5.21 -14.03 -2.73
CA GLN A 287 4.31 -12.88 -2.84
C GLN A 287 4.37 -12.21 -4.23
N THR A 288 5.45 -12.41 -5.01
CA THR A 288 5.55 -11.90 -6.39
C THR A 288 4.48 -12.49 -7.31
N SER A 289 4.07 -13.74 -7.13
CA SER A 289 2.97 -14.31 -7.94
C SER A 289 1.63 -13.62 -7.68
N ILE A 290 1.38 -13.19 -6.45
CA ILE A 290 0.16 -12.44 -6.09
C ILE A 290 0.14 -11.08 -6.80
N LEU A 291 1.30 -10.45 -7.02
CA LEU A 291 1.40 -9.20 -7.79
C LEU A 291 0.89 -9.41 -9.23
N THR A 292 1.27 -10.51 -9.87
CA THR A 292 0.81 -10.88 -11.22
C THR A 292 -0.65 -11.26 -11.26
N ASP A 293 -1.16 -11.95 -10.22
CA ASP A 293 -2.58 -12.25 -10.13
C ASP A 293 -3.40 -10.96 -10.03
N ILE A 294 -2.97 -9.94 -9.26
CA ILE A 294 -3.62 -8.63 -9.24
C ILE A 294 -3.56 -7.97 -10.63
N LEU A 295 -2.39 -8.00 -11.29
CA LEU A 295 -2.24 -7.46 -12.65
C LEU A 295 -3.20 -8.14 -13.63
N ARG A 296 -3.35 -9.47 -13.58
CA ARG A 296 -4.28 -10.22 -14.43
C ARG A 296 -5.71 -9.68 -14.32
N HIS A 297 -6.17 -9.38 -13.11
CA HIS A 297 -7.51 -8.80 -12.90
C HIS A 297 -7.62 -7.40 -13.50
N ILE A 298 -6.59 -6.55 -13.32
CA ILE A 298 -6.54 -5.22 -13.94
C ILE A 298 -6.63 -5.31 -15.48
N LEU A 299 -5.87 -6.24 -16.09
CA LEU A 299 -5.87 -6.45 -17.53
C LEU A 299 -7.21 -7.03 -18.04
N THR A 300 -7.89 -7.83 -17.22
CA THR A 300 -9.22 -8.40 -17.54
C THR A 300 -10.30 -7.31 -17.59
N GLU A 301 -10.15 -6.24 -16.81
CA GLU A 301 -10.98 -5.03 -16.87
C GLU A 301 -10.59 -4.07 -18.03
N GLU A 302 -9.88 -4.59 -19.05
CA GLU A 302 -9.42 -3.88 -20.25
C GLU A 302 -8.50 -2.68 -19.99
N HIS A 303 -7.83 -2.64 -18.83
CA HIS A 303 -6.89 -1.57 -18.49
C HIS A 303 -5.45 -1.93 -18.84
N PHE A 304 -5.04 -1.55 -20.06
CA PHE A 304 -3.74 -1.89 -20.66
C PHE A 304 -2.77 -0.70 -20.62
N GLU A 305 -2.16 -0.44 -19.47
CA GLU A 305 -1.15 0.63 -19.31
C GLU A 305 0.26 0.04 -19.10
N THR A 306 1.23 0.54 -19.87
CA THR A 306 2.65 0.17 -19.74
C THR A 306 3.25 0.61 -18.41
N ASP A 307 2.72 1.68 -17.80
CA ASP A 307 3.17 2.22 -16.52
C ASP A 307 3.00 1.21 -15.36
N LEU A 308 2.17 0.17 -15.53
CA LEU A 308 2.06 -0.92 -14.57
C LEU A 308 3.31 -1.81 -14.55
N LEU A 309 4.01 -1.92 -15.68
CA LEU A 309 5.24 -2.69 -15.81
C LEU A 309 6.41 -2.00 -15.08
N ASP A 310 6.36 -0.68 -14.91
CA ASP A 310 7.36 0.06 -14.12
C ASP A 310 7.37 -0.38 -12.65
N GLU A 311 6.27 -0.91 -12.12
CA GLU A 311 6.23 -1.46 -10.76
C GLU A 311 7.10 -2.73 -10.65
N TYR A 312 7.13 -3.59 -11.69
CA TYR A 312 8.04 -4.73 -11.76
C TYR A 312 9.50 -4.29 -11.91
N LYS A 313 9.75 -3.26 -12.73
CA LYS A 313 11.09 -2.67 -12.88
C LYS A 313 11.64 -2.15 -11.55
N GLN A 314 10.82 -1.43 -10.79
CA GLN A 314 11.19 -0.95 -9.46
C GLN A 314 11.47 -2.10 -8.50
N LEU A 315 10.62 -3.15 -8.52
CA LEU A 315 10.81 -4.34 -7.69
C LEU A 315 12.09 -5.09 -8.05
N ALA A 316 12.41 -5.23 -9.34
CA ALA A 316 13.65 -5.84 -9.81
C ALA A 316 14.87 -5.09 -9.30
N ARG A 317 14.91 -3.76 -9.46
CA ARG A 317 16.00 -2.91 -8.93
C ARG A 317 16.17 -3.09 -7.44
N LYS A 318 15.06 -3.12 -6.69
CA LYS A 318 15.10 -3.31 -5.25
C LYS A 318 15.60 -4.72 -4.86
N ALA A 319 15.24 -5.73 -5.63
CA ALA A 319 15.74 -7.09 -5.47
C ALA A 319 17.25 -7.16 -5.75
N MET A 320 17.78 -6.42 -6.73
CA MET A 320 19.22 -6.31 -6.98
C MET A 320 19.95 -5.65 -5.81
N ASP A 321 19.42 -4.52 -5.30
CA ASP A 321 19.99 -3.80 -4.14
C ASP A 321 20.08 -4.66 -2.88
N THR A 322 19.11 -5.56 -2.68
CA THR A 322 19.03 -6.48 -1.53
C THR A 322 19.67 -7.86 -1.80
N ASN A 323 20.26 -8.05 -2.99
CA ASN A 323 20.77 -9.32 -3.49
C ASN A 323 19.78 -10.49 -3.30
N SER A 324 18.52 -10.26 -3.68
CA SER A 324 17.40 -11.18 -3.58
C SER A 324 17.14 -11.88 -4.91
N ILE A 325 18.07 -12.74 -5.33
CA ILE A 325 18.06 -13.41 -6.65
C ILE A 325 16.78 -14.22 -6.90
N GLY A 326 16.21 -14.86 -5.88
CA GLY A 326 14.94 -15.59 -5.99
C GLY A 326 13.78 -14.66 -6.40
N VAL A 327 13.68 -13.49 -5.76
CA VAL A 327 12.68 -12.45 -6.11
C VAL A 327 12.92 -11.94 -7.53
N LEU A 328 14.18 -11.69 -7.92
CA LEU A 328 14.53 -11.22 -9.26
C LEU A 328 14.14 -12.23 -10.34
N THR A 329 14.51 -13.50 -10.16
CA THR A 329 14.15 -14.60 -11.05
C THR A 329 12.64 -14.77 -11.17
N LYS A 330 11.93 -14.58 -10.04
CA LYS A 330 10.48 -14.66 -10.01
C LYS A 330 9.84 -13.49 -10.75
N VAL A 331 10.29 -12.25 -10.55
CA VAL A 331 9.84 -11.06 -11.30
C VAL A 331 9.98 -11.30 -12.80
N GLU A 332 11.12 -11.83 -13.24
CA GLU A 332 11.33 -12.18 -14.64
C GLU A 332 10.33 -13.20 -15.16
N SER A 333 10.17 -14.32 -14.44
CA SER A 333 9.23 -15.37 -14.84
C SER A 333 7.79 -14.89 -14.95
N GLU A 334 7.42 -13.95 -14.09
CA GLU A 334 6.08 -13.37 -14.07
C GLU A 334 5.90 -12.33 -15.20
N LEU A 335 6.91 -11.50 -15.50
CA LEU A 335 6.90 -10.55 -16.62
C LEU A 335 6.75 -11.26 -17.97
N VAL A 336 7.46 -12.38 -18.14
CA VAL A 336 7.42 -13.19 -19.37
C VAL A 336 6.09 -13.93 -19.54
N ASN A 337 5.32 -14.10 -18.46
CA ASN A 337 3.97 -14.66 -18.47
C ASN A 337 2.88 -13.63 -18.85
N ILE A 338 3.15 -12.33 -18.73
CA ILE A 338 2.17 -11.26 -19.08
C ILE A 338 1.67 -11.38 -20.52
N PRO A 339 2.51 -11.63 -21.54
CA PRO A 339 2.03 -11.88 -22.89
C PRO A 339 1.01 -13.02 -22.95
N GLN A 340 1.29 -14.14 -22.31
CA GLN A 340 0.36 -15.28 -22.28
C GLN A 340 -0.96 -14.93 -21.57
N ILE A 341 -0.92 -14.12 -20.52
CA ILE A 341 -2.13 -13.61 -19.85
C ILE A 341 -2.97 -12.78 -20.83
N LEU A 342 -2.35 -11.82 -21.53
CA LEU A 342 -3.03 -10.93 -22.47
C LEU A 342 -3.63 -11.68 -23.67
N LEU A 343 -2.92 -12.70 -24.14
CA LEU A 343 -3.35 -13.57 -25.21
C LEU A 343 -4.58 -14.43 -24.85
N ASN A 344 -4.78 -14.73 -23.57
CA ASN A 344 -5.93 -15.48 -23.09
C ASN A 344 -7.19 -14.61 -22.88
N ILE A 345 -7.08 -13.28 -23.00
CA ILE A 345 -8.23 -12.38 -22.90
C ILE A 345 -9.00 -12.40 -24.21
N ASP A 346 -10.30 -12.67 -24.16
CA ASP A 346 -11.16 -12.76 -25.33
C ASP A 346 -11.17 -11.45 -26.13
N GLY A 347 -10.79 -11.54 -27.41
CA GLY A 347 -10.71 -10.40 -28.31
C GLY A 347 -9.45 -10.44 -29.17
N GLY A 348 -9.48 -9.79 -30.35
CA GLY A 348 -8.24 -9.62 -31.13
C GLY A 348 -7.25 -8.70 -30.39
N LEU A 349 -5.96 -8.87 -30.65
CA LEU A 349 -4.89 -8.06 -30.05
C LEU A 349 -5.00 -6.58 -30.43
N GLN A 350 -5.48 -5.77 -29.49
CA GLN A 350 -5.59 -4.32 -29.63
C GLN A 350 -4.19 -3.67 -29.63
N SER A 351 -4.09 -2.39 -30.04
CA SER A 351 -2.80 -1.67 -30.03
C SER A 351 -2.19 -1.56 -28.63
N SER A 352 -3.00 -1.29 -27.61
CA SER A 352 -2.54 -1.16 -26.22
C SER A 352 -2.02 -2.49 -25.65
N GLN A 353 -2.71 -3.60 -25.90
CA GLN A 353 -2.23 -4.94 -25.51
C GLN A 353 -0.88 -5.27 -26.14
N ARG A 354 -0.70 -4.93 -27.43
CA ARG A 354 0.57 -5.14 -28.14
C ARG A 354 1.72 -4.33 -27.54
N GLU A 355 1.44 -3.10 -27.12
CA GLU A 355 2.41 -2.25 -26.45
C GLU A 355 2.82 -2.83 -25.10
N VAL A 356 1.87 -3.34 -24.30
CA VAL A 356 2.17 -4.03 -23.04
C VAL A 356 2.99 -5.30 -23.27
N ILE A 357 2.67 -6.12 -24.28
CA ILE A 357 3.45 -7.33 -24.64
C ILE A 357 4.89 -6.98 -25.02
N SER A 358 5.07 -6.02 -25.94
CA SER A 358 6.39 -5.58 -26.36
C SER A 358 7.21 -5.05 -25.19
N THR A 359 6.57 -4.24 -24.34
CA THR A 359 7.21 -3.62 -23.17
C THR A 359 7.57 -4.67 -22.12
N SER A 360 6.71 -5.67 -21.85
CA SER A 360 7.00 -6.72 -20.86
C SER A 360 8.19 -7.60 -21.27
N ILE A 361 8.27 -7.97 -22.56
CA ILE A 361 9.41 -8.73 -23.11
C ILE A 361 10.69 -7.91 -23.03
N SER A 362 10.61 -6.64 -23.43
CA SER A 362 11.77 -5.73 -23.42
C SER A 362 12.29 -5.47 -22.00
N LEU A 363 11.37 -5.33 -21.05
CA LEU A 363 11.69 -5.12 -19.65
C LEU A 363 12.44 -6.31 -19.04
N GLY A 364 12.10 -7.55 -19.40
CA GLY A 364 12.85 -8.72 -18.93
C GLY A 364 14.32 -8.69 -19.35
N PHE A 365 14.59 -8.34 -20.62
CA PHE A 365 15.98 -8.14 -21.08
C PHE A 365 16.68 -6.94 -20.43
N GLU A 366 15.95 -5.86 -20.15
CA GLU A 366 16.49 -4.72 -19.42
C GLU A 366 16.89 -5.10 -17.99
N ILE A 367 16.10 -5.92 -17.31
CA ILE A 367 16.40 -6.42 -15.96
C ILE A 367 17.62 -7.35 -15.98
N VAL A 368 17.78 -8.20 -17.00
CA VAL A 368 19.02 -8.97 -17.20
C VAL A 368 20.22 -8.03 -17.34
N TYR A 369 20.12 -7.00 -18.18
CA TYR A 369 21.19 -6.02 -18.35
C TYR A 369 21.55 -5.32 -17.04
N GLU A 370 20.55 -4.78 -16.33
CA GLU A 370 20.76 -4.11 -15.03
C GLU A 370 21.41 -5.08 -14.03
N SER A 371 20.98 -6.34 -13.97
CA SER A 371 21.56 -7.38 -13.11
C SER A 371 23.01 -7.72 -13.46
N VAL A 372 23.40 -7.63 -14.72
CA VAL A 372 24.77 -7.92 -15.18
C VAL A 372 25.70 -6.74 -14.92
N SER A 373 25.18 -5.53 -15.06
CA SER A 373 25.91 -4.30 -14.74
C SER A 373 26.10 -4.07 -13.24
N SER A 374 25.30 -4.74 -12.40
CA SER A 374 25.34 -4.58 -10.95
C SER A 374 26.53 -5.29 -10.31
N GLU A 375 27.37 -4.53 -9.59
CA GLU A 375 28.48 -5.08 -8.80
C GLU A 375 28.01 -5.93 -7.60
N LEU A 376 26.73 -5.82 -7.21
CA LEU A 376 26.15 -6.51 -6.05
C LEU A 376 25.76 -7.96 -6.34
N ILE A 377 25.62 -8.33 -7.62
CA ILE A 377 25.23 -9.67 -8.06
C ILE A 377 26.47 -10.38 -8.61
N SER A 378 26.62 -11.67 -8.25
CA SER A 378 27.76 -12.44 -8.75
C SER A 378 27.61 -12.69 -10.26
N SER A 379 28.72 -12.68 -11.01
CA SER A 379 28.70 -12.96 -12.45
C SER A 379 28.14 -14.34 -12.79
N SER A 380 28.27 -15.33 -11.90
CA SER A 380 27.62 -16.63 -12.04
C SER A 380 26.10 -16.54 -11.94
N ASP A 381 25.57 -15.77 -11.00
CA ASP A 381 24.12 -15.62 -10.81
C ASP A 381 23.49 -14.82 -11.95
N SER A 382 24.14 -13.74 -12.40
CA SER A 382 23.68 -12.97 -13.55
C SER A 382 23.63 -13.81 -14.84
N ARG A 383 24.58 -14.74 -15.01
CA ARG A 383 24.56 -15.68 -16.15
C ARG A 383 23.45 -16.72 -16.04
N ILE A 384 23.15 -17.21 -14.82
CA ILE A 384 22.01 -18.12 -14.58
C ILE A 384 20.70 -17.39 -14.89
N LEU A 385 20.53 -16.18 -14.38
CA LEU A 385 19.36 -15.33 -14.64
C LEU A 385 19.19 -15.09 -16.14
N ALA A 386 20.25 -14.67 -16.84
CA ALA A 386 20.20 -14.46 -18.28
C ALA A 386 19.74 -15.73 -19.00
N ARG A 387 20.29 -16.90 -18.65
CA ARG A 387 19.87 -18.18 -19.24
C ARG A 387 18.39 -18.46 -19.04
N GLU A 388 17.86 -18.21 -17.85
CA GLU A 388 16.46 -18.41 -17.56
C GLU A 388 15.57 -17.45 -18.35
N VAL A 389 15.92 -16.16 -18.40
CA VAL A 389 15.17 -15.13 -19.14
C VAL A 389 15.13 -15.44 -20.63
N PHE A 390 16.26 -15.80 -21.25
CA PHE A 390 16.28 -16.22 -22.66
C PHE A 390 15.40 -17.44 -22.91
N HIS A 391 15.45 -18.45 -22.03
CA HIS A 391 14.65 -19.65 -22.18
C HIS A 391 13.15 -19.36 -22.07
N GLN A 392 12.73 -18.63 -21.04
CA GLN A 392 11.35 -18.26 -20.80
C GLN A 392 10.82 -17.33 -21.91
N THR A 393 11.62 -16.34 -22.31
CA THR A 393 11.24 -15.40 -23.36
C THR A 393 11.06 -16.09 -24.70
N ASN A 394 11.93 -17.04 -25.04
CA ASN A 394 11.77 -17.85 -26.23
C ASN A 394 10.43 -18.62 -26.18
N GLN A 395 10.08 -19.24 -25.05
CA GLN A 395 8.79 -19.91 -24.90
C GLN A 395 7.60 -18.94 -25.07
N SER A 396 7.66 -17.76 -24.44
CA SER A 396 6.61 -16.74 -24.54
C SER A 396 6.46 -16.21 -25.98
N LEU A 397 7.58 -16.00 -26.69
CA LEU A 397 7.57 -15.62 -28.10
C LEU A 397 6.99 -16.71 -29.00
N ILE A 398 7.29 -17.99 -28.74
CA ILE A 398 6.66 -19.12 -29.44
C ILE A 398 5.14 -19.04 -29.30
N ASP A 399 4.66 -18.87 -28.07
CA ASP A 399 3.22 -18.87 -27.80
C ASP A 399 2.53 -17.66 -28.45
N VAL A 400 3.12 -16.46 -28.35
CA VAL A 400 2.62 -15.23 -28.99
C VAL A 400 2.59 -15.34 -30.52
N ILE A 401 3.69 -15.80 -31.13
CA ILE A 401 3.78 -15.92 -32.58
C ILE A 401 2.83 -16.99 -33.09
N HIS A 402 2.74 -18.14 -32.42
CA HIS A 402 1.83 -19.21 -32.82
C HIS A 402 0.38 -18.73 -32.79
N GLN A 403 -0.03 -18.01 -31.74
CA GLN A 403 -1.38 -17.48 -31.66
C GLN A 403 -1.67 -16.40 -32.70
N LEU A 404 -0.71 -15.50 -32.95
CA LEU A 404 -0.82 -14.55 -34.05
C LEU A 404 -1.03 -15.29 -35.38
N GLU A 405 -0.23 -16.31 -35.68
CA GLU A 405 -0.35 -17.08 -36.92
C GLU A 405 -1.70 -17.80 -37.10
N THR A 406 -2.44 -18.06 -36.01
CA THR A 406 -3.82 -18.59 -36.09
C THR A 406 -4.89 -17.54 -36.41
N GLN A 407 -4.57 -16.25 -36.40
CA GLN A 407 -5.50 -15.16 -36.71
C GLN A 407 -5.35 -14.69 -38.18
N ASP A 408 -6.47 -14.59 -38.91
CA ASP A 408 -6.52 -14.35 -40.37
C ASP A 408 -5.91 -12.99 -40.84
N ASP A 409 -5.55 -12.06 -39.93
CA ASP A 409 -5.06 -10.70 -40.24
C ASP A 409 -3.77 -10.31 -39.47
N SER A 410 -3.00 -11.31 -39.01
CA SER A 410 -1.92 -11.12 -38.03
C SER A 410 -0.54 -10.79 -38.59
N SER A 411 -0.32 -10.90 -39.91
CA SER A 411 1.02 -10.76 -40.51
C SER A 411 1.66 -9.38 -40.25
N GLY A 412 0.89 -8.29 -40.39
CA GLY A 412 1.35 -6.95 -40.06
C GLY A 412 1.53 -6.74 -38.55
N ILE A 413 0.79 -7.47 -37.72
CA ILE A 413 0.90 -7.41 -36.27
C ILE A 413 2.18 -8.10 -35.79
N LYS A 414 2.47 -9.30 -36.31
CA LYS A 414 3.72 -10.04 -36.07
C LYS A 414 4.94 -9.19 -36.44
N GLN A 415 4.92 -8.55 -37.61
CA GLN A 415 6.02 -7.69 -38.05
C GLN A 415 6.24 -6.46 -37.14
N ASN A 416 5.18 -5.82 -36.66
CA ASN A 416 5.32 -4.67 -35.76
C ASN A 416 5.91 -5.09 -34.40
N LEU A 417 5.38 -6.16 -33.82
CA LEU A 417 5.89 -6.72 -32.55
C LEU A 417 7.38 -7.10 -32.65
N LEU A 418 7.75 -7.82 -33.70
CA LEU A 418 9.15 -8.21 -33.93
C LEU A 418 10.05 -7.00 -34.16
N ASN A 419 9.58 -5.95 -34.85
CA ASN A 419 10.36 -4.72 -35.01
C ASN A 419 10.59 -3.98 -33.70
N ASP A 420 9.61 -3.93 -32.81
CA ASP A 420 9.76 -3.30 -31.50
C ASP A 420 10.73 -4.08 -30.61
N ILE A 421 10.60 -5.41 -30.56
CA ILE A 421 11.53 -6.27 -29.83
C ILE A 421 12.94 -6.14 -30.40
N TYR A 422 13.09 -6.15 -31.73
CA TYR A 422 14.37 -5.96 -32.40
C TYR A 422 15.05 -4.65 -31.97
N ARG A 423 14.31 -3.53 -32.01
CA ARG A 423 14.85 -2.22 -31.65
C ARG A 423 15.34 -2.22 -30.20
N ASN A 424 14.53 -2.73 -29.29
CA ASN A 424 14.83 -2.71 -27.87
C ASN A 424 16.00 -3.65 -27.52
N LEU A 425 16.02 -4.87 -28.06
CA LEU A 425 17.15 -5.78 -27.86
C LEU A 425 18.46 -5.26 -28.45
N THR A 426 18.41 -4.59 -29.61
CA THR A 426 19.61 -3.98 -30.23
C THR A 426 20.18 -2.88 -29.33
N GLU A 427 19.32 -2.04 -28.75
CA GLU A 427 19.71 -1.00 -27.80
C GLU A 427 20.30 -1.59 -26.50
N ILE A 428 19.74 -2.69 -26.00
CA ILE A 428 20.26 -3.37 -24.80
C ILE A 428 21.60 -4.05 -25.09
N ALA A 429 21.72 -4.72 -26.24
CA ALA A 429 22.94 -5.39 -26.66
C ALA A 429 24.10 -4.39 -26.77
N SER A 430 23.89 -3.23 -27.42
CA SER A 430 24.94 -2.21 -27.56
C SER A 430 25.45 -1.68 -26.22
N LYS A 431 24.60 -1.63 -25.19
CA LYS A 431 24.97 -1.22 -23.82
C LYS A 431 25.63 -2.34 -23.01
N THR A 432 25.40 -3.61 -23.36
CA THR A 432 25.89 -4.78 -22.59
C THR A 432 27.35 -5.15 -22.90
N VAL A 433 27.88 -4.73 -24.06
CA VAL A 433 29.27 -4.98 -24.53
C VAL A 433 30.32 -4.71 -23.45
N GLU A 434 30.07 -3.74 -22.58
CA GLU A 434 31.03 -3.30 -21.58
C GLU A 434 31.15 -4.20 -20.35
N TYR A 435 30.14 -5.02 -20.06
CA TYR A 435 29.94 -5.64 -18.73
C TYR A 435 30.14 -7.17 -18.71
N ASP A 436 29.51 -7.92 -19.60
CA ASP A 436 29.70 -9.38 -19.69
C ASP A 436 29.61 -9.86 -21.15
N GLN A 437 30.75 -10.36 -21.64
CA GLN A 437 30.90 -10.87 -22.99
C GLN A 437 29.89 -11.96 -23.32
N ILE A 438 29.70 -12.95 -22.46
CA ILE A 438 28.82 -14.10 -22.75
C ILE A 438 27.38 -13.64 -22.94
N ILE A 439 26.91 -12.70 -22.11
CA ILE A 439 25.53 -12.22 -22.18
C ILE A 439 25.35 -11.31 -23.41
N PHE A 440 26.35 -10.49 -23.72
CA PHE A 440 26.39 -9.74 -24.98
C PHE A 440 26.31 -10.65 -26.22
N GLN A 441 27.08 -11.74 -26.24
CA GLN A 441 27.04 -12.72 -27.32
C GLN A 441 25.63 -13.29 -27.51
N ARG A 442 24.95 -13.68 -26.42
CA ARG A 442 23.60 -14.24 -26.47
C ARG A 442 22.55 -13.23 -26.93
N LEU A 443 22.62 -11.98 -26.47
CA LEU A 443 21.76 -10.90 -26.96
C LEU A 443 21.96 -10.66 -28.45
N THR A 444 23.22 -10.64 -28.91
CA THR A 444 23.57 -10.44 -30.32
C THR A 444 23.05 -11.58 -31.20
N ILE A 445 23.15 -12.84 -30.74
CA ILE A 445 22.57 -13.99 -31.44
C ILE A 445 21.05 -13.85 -31.53
N GLY A 446 20.39 -13.52 -30.41
CA GLY A 446 18.94 -13.33 -30.39
C GLY A 446 18.45 -12.19 -31.30
N VAL A 447 19.17 -11.06 -31.33
CA VAL A 447 18.89 -9.95 -32.25
C VAL A 447 19.07 -10.38 -33.71
N SER A 448 20.10 -11.18 -34.00
CA SER A 448 20.38 -11.68 -35.35
C SER A 448 19.26 -12.60 -35.86
N GLU A 449 18.73 -13.48 -35.00
CA GLU A 449 17.59 -14.33 -35.34
C GLU A 449 16.34 -13.50 -35.67
N ILE A 450 16.04 -12.47 -34.88
CA ILE A 450 14.89 -11.57 -35.17
C ILE A 450 15.14 -10.74 -36.43
N ALA A 451 16.39 -10.30 -36.67
CA ALA A 451 16.75 -9.55 -37.88
C ALA A 451 16.48 -10.37 -39.15
N LEU A 452 16.86 -11.64 -39.13
CA LEU A 452 16.63 -12.59 -40.22
C LEU A 452 15.14 -12.82 -40.48
N GLU A 453 14.34 -13.05 -39.43
CA GLU A 453 12.88 -13.19 -39.56
C GLU A 453 12.23 -11.92 -40.14
N LEU A 454 12.75 -10.73 -39.79
CA LEU A 454 12.31 -9.45 -40.33
C LEU A 454 12.83 -9.16 -41.75
N GLY A 455 13.70 -10.01 -42.30
CA GLY A 455 14.35 -9.80 -43.60
C GLY A 455 15.33 -8.62 -43.63
N LYS A 456 15.91 -8.25 -42.49
CA LYS A 456 17.00 -7.27 -42.40
C LYS A 456 18.32 -7.93 -42.78
N ASP A 457 19.22 -7.20 -43.43
CA ASP A 457 20.55 -7.68 -43.76
C ASP A 457 21.55 -7.42 -42.60
N ALA A 458 22.67 -8.15 -42.64
CA ALA A 458 23.68 -8.08 -41.59
C ALA A 458 24.35 -6.70 -41.53
N ALA A 459 24.48 -6.01 -42.67
CA ALA A 459 25.02 -4.66 -42.73
C ALA A 459 24.17 -3.65 -41.97
N LYS A 460 22.83 -3.76 -42.06
CA LYS A 460 21.93 -2.91 -41.28
C LYS A 460 22.02 -3.19 -39.79
N LEU A 461 22.10 -4.47 -39.39
CA LEU A 461 22.29 -4.80 -37.97
C LEU A 461 23.63 -4.28 -37.43
N ALA A 462 24.73 -4.41 -38.18
CA ALA A 462 26.03 -3.85 -37.80
C ALA A 462 25.94 -2.33 -37.60
N SER A 463 25.30 -1.62 -38.54
CA SER A 463 25.06 -0.18 -38.45
C SER A 463 24.21 0.18 -37.23
N ASP A 464 23.14 -0.57 -36.95
CA ASP A 464 22.22 -0.31 -35.84
C ASP A 464 22.94 -0.52 -34.48
N LEU A 465 23.75 -1.58 -34.35
CA LEU A 465 24.58 -1.82 -33.16
C LEU A 465 25.67 -0.76 -32.98
N GLN A 466 26.39 -0.39 -34.04
CA GLN A 466 27.45 0.63 -34.01
C GLN A 466 26.91 2.02 -33.68
N SER A 467 25.75 2.39 -34.24
CA SER A 467 25.13 3.69 -33.98
C SER A 467 24.68 3.87 -32.52
N SER A 468 24.48 2.76 -31.81
CA SER A 468 23.99 2.70 -30.44
C SER A 468 25.11 2.45 -29.41
N CYS A 469 26.36 2.28 -29.86
CA CYS A 469 27.51 1.98 -29.00
C CYS A 469 28.45 3.19 -28.89
N GLN A 470 28.99 3.44 -27.69
CA GLN A 470 29.97 4.52 -27.47
C GLN A 470 31.40 4.09 -27.82
N ASP A 471 31.71 2.80 -27.69
CA ASP A 471 33.01 2.21 -28.02
C ASP A 471 32.88 1.23 -29.21
N THR A 472 32.98 1.80 -30.42
CA THR A 472 32.82 1.04 -31.66
C THR A 472 33.95 0.03 -31.89
N GLU A 473 35.13 0.26 -31.32
CA GLU A 473 36.29 -0.63 -31.48
C GLU A 473 36.10 -1.91 -30.68
N LYS A 474 35.69 -1.79 -29.41
CA LYS A 474 35.34 -2.94 -28.56
C LYS A 474 34.16 -3.73 -29.11
N LEU A 475 33.13 -3.04 -29.63
CA LEU A 475 32.01 -3.70 -30.29
C LEU A 475 32.45 -4.52 -31.51
N GLY A 476 33.35 -3.96 -32.33
CA GLY A 476 33.91 -4.65 -33.50
C GLY A 476 34.67 -5.92 -33.12
N ASP A 477 35.52 -5.86 -32.10
CA ASP A 477 36.28 -7.00 -31.59
C ASP A 477 35.35 -8.11 -31.05
N GLU A 478 34.29 -7.74 -30.32
CA GLU A 478 33.34 -8.73 -29.79
C GLU A 478 32.48 -9.38 -30.87
N ILE A 479 32.06 -8.62 -31.90
CA ILE A 479 31.39 -9.18 -33.08
C ILE A 479 32.33 -10.16 -33.82
N GLN A 480 33.61 -9.84 -33.94
CA GLN A 480 34.60 -10.74 -34.53
C GLN A 480 34.78 -12.02 -33.71
N ASN A 481 34.81 -11.93 -32.38
CA ASN A 481 34.89 -13.08 -31.49
C ASN A 481 33.67 -14.00 -31.64
N ILE A 482 32.45 -13.43 -31.65
CA ILE A 482 31.20 -14.18 -31.87
C ILE A 482 31.25 -14.96 -33.18
N ALA A 483 31.62 -14.28 -34.28
CA ALA A 483 31.71 -14.92 -35.59
C ALA A 483 32.78 -16.04 -35.60
N GLY A 484 33.92 -15.82 -34.94
CA GLY A 484 34.97 -16.84 -34.79
C GLY A 484 34.51 -18.09 -34.04
N GLU A 485 33.79 -17.94 -32.92
CA GLU A 485 33.25 -19.05 -32.11
C GLU A 485 32.13 -19.82 -32.82
N ILE A 486 31.37 -19.12 -33.68
CA ILE A 486 30.32 -19.74 -34.49
C ILE A 486 30.91 -20.53 -35.66
N SER A 487 31.94 -20.00 -36.34
CA SER A 487 32.67 -20.72 -37.38
C SER A 487 33.48 -21.91 -36.82
N SER A 488 33.90 -21.87 -35.53
CA SER A 488 34.57 -23.01 -34.86
C SER A 488 33.58 -24.10 -34.41
N GLY A 489 32.27 -23.81 -34.40
CA GLY A 489 31.22 -24.74 -33.98
C GLY A 489 31.10 -24.89 -32.46
N GLU A 490 31.66 -23.97 -31.68
CA GLU A 490 31.72 -24.04 -30.21
C GLU A 490 30.46 -23.47 -29.52
N ILE A 491 29.60 -22.74 -30.24
CA ILE A 491 28.32 -22.24 -29.73
C ILE A 491 27.16 -23.11 -30.21
N LYS A 492 26.24 -23.49 -29.30
CA LYS A 492 24.93 -24.07 -29.64
C LYS A 492 24.06 -22.95 -30.21
N THR A 493 24.03 -22.84 -31.53
CA THR A 493 23.71 -21.63 -32.33
C THR A 493 22.27 -21.10 -32.31
N ARG A 494 21.46 -21.31 -31.26
CA ARG A 494 20.11 -20.71 -31.21
C ARG A 494 19.71 -20.26 -29.82
N GLU A 495 19.20 -19.04 -29.74
CA GLU A 495 18.57 -18.50 -28.52
C GLU A 495 17.04 -18.56 -28.65
N PHE A 496 16.51 -18.26 -29.84
CA PHE A 496 15.09 -18.32 -30.17
C PHE A 496 14.82 -19.45 -31.17
N THR A 497 14.19 -20.53 -30.69
CA THR A 497 13.81 -21.67 -31.53
C THR A 497 12.51 -21.43 -32.31
N VAL A 498 11.82 -20.33 -32.03
CA VAL A 498 10.57 -19.96 -32.73
C VAL A 498 10.78 -19.70 -34.21
N PHE A 499 11.96 -19.24 -34.61
CA PHE A 499 12.26 -18.89 -35.99
C PHE A 499 12.81 -20.12 -36.72
N SER A 500 12.17 -20.48 -37.83
CA SER A 500 12.49 -21.67 -38.63
C SER A 500 13.70 -21.48 -39.56
N HIS A 501 14.71 -20.73 -39.12
CA HIS A 501 15.96 -20.57 -39.86
C HIS A 501 16.81 -21.84 -39.81
N THR A 502 17.62 -22.10 -40.83
CA THR A 502 18.59 -23.19 -40.83
C THR A 502 19.88 -22.77 -40.14
N ASP A 503 20.65 -23.73 -39.62
CA ASP A 503 21.96 -23.43 -39.02
C ASP A 503 22.94 -22.84 -40.04
N ALA A 504 22.74 -23.12 -41.33
CA ALA A 504 23.52 -22.53 -42.42
C ALA A 504 23.18 -21.04 -42.61
N GLU A 505 21.88 -20.68 -42.61
CA GLU A 505 21.41 -19.29 -42.74
C GLU A 505 21.93 -18.42 -41.59
N MET A 506 21.87 -18.93 -40.35
CA MET A 506 22.39 -18.20 -39.17
C MET A 506 23.90 -17.98 -39.26
N ARG A 507 24.66 -18.99 -39.69
CA ARG A 507 26.12 -18.87 -39.84
C ARG A 507 26.48 -17.87 -40.92
N GLU A 508 25.84 -17.94 -42.08
CA GLU A 508 26.07 -17.01 -43.18
C GLU A 508 25.76 -15.56 -42.78
N PHE A 509 24.67 -15.36 -42.04
CA PHE A 509 24.30 -14.03 -41.55
C PHE A 509 25.31 -13.44 -40.56
N ILE A 510 25.81 -14.26 -39.62
CA ILE A 510 26.78 -13.79 -38.63
C ILE A 510 28.17 -13.60 -39.24
N GLU A 511 28.55 -14.41 -40.23
CA GLU A 511 29.76 -14.16 -41.03
C GLU A 511 29.65 -12.86 -41.83
N ALA A 512 28.50 -12.57 -42.43
CA ALA A 512 28.24 -11.30 -43.09
C ALA A 512 28.22 -10.11 -42.10
N LEU A 513 27.79 -10.32 -40.86
CA LEU A 513 27.83 -9.32 -39.79
C LEU A 513 29.28 -8.95 -39.45
N ARG A 514 30.16 -9.94 -39.37
CA ARG A 514 31.60 -9.75 -39.18
C ARG A 514 32.22 -8.90 -40.29
N GLU A 515 31.93 -9.22 -41.55
CA GLU A 515 32.45 -8.47 -42.71
C GLU A 515 31.96 -7.02 -42.73
N SER A 516 30.78 -6.76 -42.17
CA SER A 516 30.18 -5.42 -42.10
C SER A 516 30.66 -4.60 -40.90
N ALA A 517 31.17 -5.26 -39.85
CA ALA A 517 31.65 -4.61 -38.62
C ALA A 517 33.16 -4.28 -38.66
N SER A 518 33.92 -4.90 -39.57
CA SER A 518 35.33 -4.62 -39.88
C SER A 518 35.49 -3.46 -40.86
#